data_AF-B3NWS6-F1
#
_entry.id   AF-B3NWS6-F1
#
_cell.length_a   1.000
_cell.length_b   1.000
_cell.length_c   1.000
_cell.angle_alpha   90.00
_cell.angle_beta   90.00
_cell.angle_gamma   90.00
#
_symmetry.space_group_name_H-M   'P 1'
#
loop_
_entity.id
_entity.type
_entity.pdbx_description
1 polymer ?
#
loop_
_entity_poly.entity_id
_entity_poly.type
_entity_poly.pdbx_seq_one_letter_code
_entity_poly.pdbx_strand_id
1 'polypeptide(L)'
;MPYNLWLRRRLQLLASLLFCCLLGYLTSEAVAKPTLSFSLPQGLQGFPSFQSFTQQIIEQRSARQMKTYSGKRVSNDSLIMIYYHDLTIAVTELGPQKLLLGCELIEIYNDKEGKMLLEGLSHYNRPLEIKFDEMLKLMDQCEHVDKLSYASRHKSKLKDGERSSGGDDSTATGGANDGVALKLATNIFPRSPFSLLSGIIPGTKWCGTGDIAETYSDLGSEMAMDRCCRQHDLCPIKIRAYQNKYELMNDSLYTKSHCICDDMLFSCLKMTNTSASQLMGSIYFNLVQVPCLDGRSNQYKFRAAKEGF
;
A
#
# COMPACT_ATOMS: atom_id res chain seq x y z
N MET A 1 -22.37 53.14 58.56
CA MET A 1 -22.14 53.85 57.29
C MET A 1 -21.60 52.88 56.22
N PRO A 2 -22.46 52.28 55.38
CA PRO A 2 -22.10 51.19 54.47
C PRO A 2 -21.69 51.64 53.06
N TYR A 3 -21.64 52.96 52.80
CA TYR A 3 -21.36 53.51 51.46
C TYR A 3 -19.86 53.45 51.09
N ASN A 4 -18.97 53.53 52.08
CA ASN A 4 -17.51 53.58 51.84
C ASN A 4 -16.88 52.23 51.48
N LEU A 5 -17.49 51.10 51.83
CA LEU A 5 -16.94 49.77 51.51
C LEU A 5 -17.23 49.37 50.06
N TRP A 6 -18.38 49.78 49.53
CA TRP A 6 -18.80 49.48 48.16
C TRP A 6 -18.06 50.35 47.15
N LEU A 7 -17.84 51.63 47.48
CA LEU A 7 -17.02 52.53 46.66
C LEU A 7 -15.55 52.11 46.62
N ARG A 8 -14.98 51.64 47.75
CA ARG A 8 -13.63 51.08 47.78
C ARG A 8 -13.48 49.82 46.92
N ARG A 9 -14.45 48.90 46.95
CA ARG A 9 -14.43 47.70 46.09
C ARG A 9 -14.55 48.03 44.61
N ARG A 10 -15.37 49.03 44.24
CA ARG A 10 -15.46 49.48 42.84
C ARG A 10 -14.20 50.22 42.37
N LEU A 11 -13.59 51.06 43.22
CA LEU A 11 -12.30 51.68 42.89
C LEU A 11 -11.19 50.65 42.77
N GLN A 12 -11.16 49.62 43.62
CA GLN A 12 -10.19 48.53 43.53
C GLN A 12 -10.38 47.70 42.26
N LEU A 13 -11.62 47.41 41.86
CA LEU A 13 -11.92 46.69 40.62
C LEU A 13 -11.54 47.52 39.37
N LEU A 14 -11.84 48.82 39.37
CA LEU A 14 -11.45 49.72 38.28
C LEU A 14 -9.94 49.92 38.20
N ALA A 15 -9.24 50.02 39.34
CA ALA A 15 -7.78 50.08 39.40
C ALA A 15 -7.14 48.78 38.91
N SER A 16 -7.71 47.61 39.24
CA SER A 16 -7.21 46.32 38.74
C SER A 16 -7.45 46.13 37.24
N LEU A 17 -8.58 46.60 36.70
CA LEU A 17 -8.85 46.54 35.26
C LEU A 17 -7.95 47.50 34.47
N LEU A 18 -7.71 48.70 34.98
CA LEU A 18 -6.75 49.65 34.40
C LEU A 18 -5.31 49.13 34.47
N PHE A 19 -4.92 48.47 35.56
CA PHE A 19 -3.59 47.85 35.70
C PHE A 19 -3.40 46.66 34.74
N CYS A 20 -4.42 45.82 34.55
CA CYS A 20 -4.38 44.73 33.56
C CYS A 20 -4.36 45.24 32.12
N CYS A 21 -5.07 46.33 31.80
CA CYS A 21 -4.99 46.95 30.48
C CYS A 21 -3.63 47.63 30.24
N LEU A 22 -3.05 48.33 31.23
CA LEU A 22 -1.72 48.92 31.12
C LEU A 22 -0.60 47.87 31.00
N LEU A 23 -0.73 46.71 31.67
CA LEU A 23 0.17 45.58 31.48
C LEU A 23 0.01 44.94 30.09
N GLY A 24 -1.21 44.87 29.54
CA GLY A 24 -1.46 44.38 28.19
C GLY A 24 -0.93 45.28 27.07
N TYR A 25 -0.82 46.60 27.30
CA TYR A 25 -0.29 47.56 26.33
C TYR A 25 1.24 47.74 26.40
N LEU A 26 1.89 47.36 27.51
CA LEU A 26 3.35 47.46 27.68
C LEU A 26 4.11 46.16 27.38
N THR A 27 3.43 45.09 26.97
CA THR A 27 4.05 43.85 26.49
C THR A 27 3.53 43.48 25.11
N SER A 28 3.75 44.37 24.13
CA SER A 28 3.62 44.03 22.72
C SER A 28 4.90 44.38 21.97
N GLU A 29 6.03 43.86 22.46
CA GLU A 29 7.13 43.53 21.56
C GLU A 29 6.99 42.07 21.17
N ALA A 30 6.62 41.85 19.91
CA ALA A 30 6.65 40.53 19.30
C ALA A 30 8.10 40.04 19.27
N VAL A 31 8.47 39.20 20.22
CA VAL A 31 9.74 38.47 20.20
C VAL A 31 9.67 37.47 19.06
N ALA A 32 10.24 37.84 17.92
CA ALA A 32 10.53 36.92 16.85
C ALA A 32 11.41 35.78 17.39
N LYS A 33 11.02 34.53 17.08
CA LYS A 33 11.85 33.33 17.29
C LYS A 33 13.25 33.58 16.70
N PRO A 34 14.33 33.08 17.31
CA PRO A 34 15.65 33.20 16.71
C PRO A 34 15.65 32.37 15.42
N THR A 35 15.51 33.04 14.28
CA THR A 35 15.91 32.49 12.99
C THR A 35 17.43 32.46 12.99
N LEU A 36 17.99 31.27 13.19
CA LEU A 36 19.38 31.02 12.84
C LEU A 36 19.49 31.24 11.33
N SER A 37 20.02 32.39 10.92
CA SER A 37 20.42 32.63 9.54
C SER A 37 21.67 31.81 9.27
N PHE A 38 21.48 30.56 8.85
CA PHE A 38 22.56 29.77 8.30
C PHE A 38 22.87 30.32 6.90
N SER A 39 23.89 31.18 6.80
CA SER A 39 24.46 31.60 5.53
C SER A 39 25.18 30.41 4.91
N LEU A 40 24.47 29.65 4.09
CA LEU A 40 25.04 28.57 3.28
C LEU A 40 25.99 29.18 2.22
N PRO A 41 27.17 28.60 1.96
CA PRO A 41 28.07 29.09 0.92
C PRO A 41 27.37 29.09 -0.44
N GLN A 42 27.74 30.03 -1.32
CA GLN A 42 27.12 30.32 -2.63
C GLN A 42 27.23 29.20 -3.70
N GLY A 43 27.33 27.93 -3.29
CA GLY A 43 27.44 26.77 -4.20
C GLY A 43 26.18 25.92 -4.36
N LEU A 44 25.04 26.27 -3.73
CA LEU A 44 23.85 25.39 -3.67
C LEU A 44 22.52 26.06 -4.04
N GLN A 45 22.52 27.16 -4.79
CA GLN A 45 21.31 27.85 -5.24
C GLN A 45 20.57 27.16 -6.43
N GLY A 46 20.61 25.83 -6.50
CA GLY A 46 20.04 25.06 -7.62
C GLY A 46 19.19 23.84 -7.25
N PHE A 47 18.90 23.62 -5.97
CA PHE A 47 18.05 22.49 -5.57
C PHE A 47 16.64 22.98 -5.23
N PRO A 48 15.59 22.49 -5.93
CA PRO A 48 14.22 22.76 -5.50
C PRO A 48 14.00 22.09 -4.14
N SER A 49 13.11 22.66 -3.33
CA SER A 49 12.81 22.18 -1.96
C SER A 49 12.58 20.67 -1.94
N PHE A 50 13.17 19.94 -0.98
CA PHE A 50 13.05 18.47 -0.89
C PHE A 50 11.61 17.95 -0.94
N GLN A 51 10.62 18.75 -0.51
CA GLN A 51 9.20 18.44 -0.66
C GLN A 51 8.77 18.31 -2.12
N SER A 52 9.26 19.15 -3.03
CA SER A 52 8.87 19.16 -4.45
C SER A 52 9.41 17.97 -5.24
N PHE A 53 10.63 17.50 -4.94
CA PHE A 53 11.21 16.32 -5.59
C PHE A 53 10.52 15.02 -5.14
N THR A 54 10.18 14.89 -3.86
CA THR A 54 9.39 13.74 -3.37
C THR A 54 7.95 13.76 -3.90
N GLN A 55 7.34 14.95 -4.02
CA GLN A 55 6.00 15.09 -4.60
C GLN A 55 6.00 14.66 -6.08
N GLN A 56 6.99 15.07 -6.88
CA GLN A 56 7.11 14.70 -8.29
C GLN A 56 7.33 13.20 -8.52
N ILE A 57 8.11 12.52 -7.66
CA ILE A 57 8.29 11.06 -7.74
C ILE A 57 6.99 10.33 -7.39
N ILE A 58 6.22 10.85 -6.44
CA ILE A 58 4.93 10.25 -6.04
C ILE A 58 3.88 10.48 -7.13
N GLU A 59 3.82 11.66 -7.74
CA GLU A 59 2.95 11.95 -8.89
C GLU A 59 3.33 11.12 -10.14
N GLN A 60 4.62 10.90 -10.41
CA GLN A 60 5.05 9.99 -11.49
C GLN A 60 4.73 8.52 -11.21
N ARG A 61 4.67 8.09 -9.94
CA ARG A 61 4.20 6.74 -9.58
C ARG A 61 2.71 6.56 -9.81
N SER A 62 1.92 7.63 -9.67
CA SER A 62 0.51 7.68 -10.06
C SER A 62 0.30 7.61 -11.58
N ALA A 63 1.34 7.82 -12.39
CA ALA A 63 1.29 7.75 -13.84
C ALA A 63 1.39 6.31 -14.39
N ARG A 64 1.46 5.28 -13.53
CA ARG A 64 1.22 3.90 -13.96
C ARG A 64 -0.26 3.79 -14.30
N GLN A 65 -0.54 3.65 -15.60
CA GLN A 65 -1.88 3.43 -16.15
C GLN A 65 -2.61 2.38 -15.31
N MET A 66 -3.78 2.74 -14.76
CA MET A 66 -4.64 1.83 -14.01
C MET A 66 -4.77 0.50 -14.76
N LYS A 67 -4.49 -0.61 -14.07
CA LYS A 67 -4.59 -1.95 -14.66
C LYS A 67 -6.03 -2.17 -15.16
N THR A 68 -6.18 -2.62 -16.39
CA THR A 68 -7.49 -2.91 -16.99
C THR A 68 -7.75 -4.40 -17.03
N TYR A 69 -9.02 -4.79 -17.06
CA TYR A 69 -9.41 -6.17 -17.27
C TYR A 69 -8.76 -6.74 -18.54
N SER A 70 -8.10 -7.90 -18.41
CA SER A 70 -7.35 -8.51 -19.51
C SER A 70 -8.22 -9.03 -20.66
N GLY A 71 -9.54 -9.17 -20.46
CA GLY A 71 -10.46 -9.71 -21.46
C GLY A 71 -10.36 -11.23 -21.65
N LYS A 72 -9.46 -11.91 -20.93
CA LYS A 72 -9.24 -13.36 -21.05
C LYS A 72 -10.37 -14.12 -20.36
N ARG A 73 -11.05 -14.99 -21.11
CA ARG A 73 -12.00 -15.96 -20.55
C ARG A 73 -11.36 -17.34 -20.39
N VAL A 74 -11.74 -18.02 -19.32
CA VAL A 74 -11.39 -19.41 -19.03
C VAL A 74 -12.30 -20.38 -19.79
N SER A 75 -13.58 -20.06 -19.94
CA SER A 75 -14.59 -20.86 -20.63
C SER A 75 -15.57 -20.00 -21.41
N ASN A 76 -16.16 -20.55 -22.47
CA ASN A 76 -17.18 -19.86 -23.25
C ASN A 76 -18.55 -19.90 -22.56
N ASP A 77 -18.82 -20.93 -21.76
CA ASP A 77 -20.11 -21.15 -21.07
C ASP A 77 -20.14 -20.52 -19.67
N SER A 78 -19.16 -19.69 -19.35
CA SER A 78 -19.05 -19.03 -18.07
C SER A 78 -19.79 -17.69 -18.05
N LEU A 79 -20.24 -17.31 -16.85
CA LEU A 79 -20.83 -16.01 -16.58
C LEU A 79 -19.78 -15.09 -15.96
N ILE A 80 -19.59 -13.92 -16.55
CA ILE A 80 -18.77 -12.87 -15.95
C ILE A 80 -19.61 -12.14 -14.92
N MET A 81 -19.10 -12.03 -13.70
CA MET A 81 -19.68 -11.24 -12.61
C MET A 81 -18.68 -10.17 -12.18
N ILE A 82 -19.17 -8.94 -12.01
CA ILE A 82 -18.35 -7.80 -11.60
C ILE A 82 -18.79 -7.37 -10.22
N TYR A 83 -17.88 -7.47 -9.27
CA TYR A 83 -18.07 -7.00 -7.90
C TYR A 83 -17.13 -5.84 -7.63
N TYR A 84 -17.52 -4.91 -6.77
CA TYR A 84 -16.60 -3.88 -6.31
C TYR A 84 -16.85 -3.55 -4.84
N HIS A 85 -15.77 -3.11 -4.19
CA HIS A 85 -15.82 -2.52 -2.86
C HIS A 85 -14.73 -1.47 -2.76
N ASP A 86 -15.13 -0.22 -2.58
CA ASP A 86 -14.24 0.91 -2.36
C ASP A 86 -13.09 1.00 -3.40
N LEU A 87 -11.85 0.63 -3.06
CA LEU A 87 -10.70 0.72 -3.98
C LEU A 87 -10.41 -0.54 -4.81
N THR A 88 -11.28 -1.56 -4.77
CA THR A 88 -11.03 -2.82 -5.49
C THR A 88 -12.24 -3.27 -6.30
N ILE A 89 -11.99 -3.69 -7.54
CA ILE A 89 -12.94 -4.35 -8.44
C ILE A 89 -12.50 -5.79 -8.62
N ALA A 90 -13.44 -6.72 -8.55
CA ALA A 90 -13.24 -8.12 -8.87
C ALA A 90 -14.05 -8.48 -10.12
N VAL A 91 -13.35 -8.81 -11.21
CA VAL A 91 -13.94 -9.41 -12.40
C VAL A 91 -13.80 -10.91 -12.26
N THR A 92 -14.92 -11.61 -12.10
CA THR A 92 -14.96 -13.03 -11.78
C THR A 92 -15.67 -13.81 -12.87
N GLU A 93 -15.25 -15.04 -13.07
CA GLU A 93 -15.79 -15.93 -14.08
C GLU A 93 -16.38 -17.16 -13.40
N LEU A 94 -17.70 -17.32 -13.51
CA LEU A 94 -18.46 -18.39 -12.87
C LEU A 94 -18.88 -19.45 -13.88
N GLY A 95 -18.50 -20.69 -13.63
CA GLY A 95 -18.94 -21.85 -14.40
C GLY A 95 -20.31 -22.39 -13.95
N PRO A 96 -20.67 -23.59 -14.43
CA PRO A 96 -21.84 -24.31 -13.97
C PRO A 96 -21.88 -24.42 -12.44
N GLN A 97 -23.09 -24.35 -11.86
CA GLN A 97 -23.31 -24.39 -10.40
C GLN A 97 -22.63 -23.24 -9.62
N LYS A 98 -22.32 -22.12 -10.28
CA LYS A 98 -21.66 -20.95 -9.68
C LYS A 98 -20.24 -21.23 -9.16
N LEU A 99 -19.55 -22.22 -9.74
CA LEU A 99 -18.17 -22.50 -9.43
C LEU A 99 -17.27 -21.35 -9.95
N LEU A 100 -16.41 -20.79 -9.10
CA LEU A 100 -15.45 -19.78 -9.51
C LEU A 100 -14.34 -20.43 -10.35
N LEU A 101 -14.27 -20.09 -11.64
CA LEU A 101 -13.30 -20.61 -12.61
C LEU A 101 -12.12 -19.67 -12.83
N GLY A 102 -12.36 -18.36 -12.72
CA GLY A 102 -11.37 -17.32 -12.96
C GLY A 102 -11.66 -16.07 -12.16
N CYS A 103 -10.62 -15.30 -11.87
CA CYS A 103 -10.75 -14.03 -11.19
C CYS A 103 -9.60 -13.09 -11.57
N GLU A 104 -9.93 -11.82 -11.75
CA GLU A 104 -9.00 -10.73 -11.94
C GLU A 104 -9.40 -9.58 -11.00
N LEU A 105 -8.46 -9.19 -10.13
CA LEU A 105 -8.65 -8.09 -9.19
C LEU A 105 -7.95 -6.84 -9.72
N ILE A 106 -8.64 -5.71 -9.65
CA ILE A 106 -8.19 -4.42 -10.19
C ILE A 106 -8.29 -3.36 -9.10
N GLU A 107 -7.21 -2.61 -8.90
CA GLU A 107 -7.17 -1.46 -7.99
C GLU A 107 -7.73 -0.20 -8.66
N ILE A 108 -8.59 0.52 -7.94
CA ILE A 108 -9.07 1.85 -8.28
C ILE A 108 -8.10 2.89 -7.70
N TYR A 109 -7.43 3.65 -8.57
CA TYR A 109 -6.51 4.71 -8.15
C TYR A 109 -7.22 5.99 -7.78
N ASN A 110 -8.19 6.41 -8.60
CA ASN A 110 -9.02 7.57 -8.34
C ASN A 110 -10.48 7.31 -8.74
N ASP A 111 -11.42 8.02 -8.11
CA ASP A 111 -12.86 7.81 -8.28
C ASP A 111 -13.33 7.99 -9.72
N LYS A 112 -12.67 8.86 -10.50
CA LYS A 112 -13.04 9.12 -11.90
C LYS A 112 -12.70 7.91 -12.78
N GLU A 113 -11.47 7.41 -12.70
CA GLU A 113 -11.03 6.23 -13.44
C GLU A 113 -11.78 4.98 -12.99
N GLY A 114 -12.04 4.83 -11.69
CA GLY A 114 -12.85 3.73 -11.17
C GLY A 114 -14.26 3.70 -11.77
N LYS A 115 -14.93 4.86 -11.85
CA LYS A 115 -16.25 4.99 -12.49
C LYS A 115 -16.19 4.65 -13.98
N MET A 116 -15.20 5.17 -14.71
CA MET A 116 -15.02 4.87 -16.13
C MET A 116 -14.79 3.38 -16.37
N LEU A 117 -14.00 2.71 -15.52
CA LEU A 117 -13.77 1.28 -15.63
C LEU A 117 -15.05 0.47 -15.35
N LEU A 118 -15.78 0.81 -14.29
CA LEU A 118 -17.05 0.15 -13.96
C LEU A 118 -18.08 0.31 -15.09
N GLU A 119 -18.14 1.49 -15.72
CA GLU A 119 -18.99 1.74 -16.89
C GLU A 119 -18.58 0.88 -18.08
N GLY A 120 -17.28 0.78 -18.38
CA GLY A 120 -16.78 -0.12 -19.43
C GLY A 120 -17.07 -1.60 -19.15
N LEU A 121 -16.94 -2.02 -17.89
CA LEU A 121 -17.24 -3.40 -17.47
C LEU A 121 -18.74 -3.71 -17.50
N SER A 122 -19.61 -2.70 -17.42
CA SER A 122 -21.07 -2.88 -17.45
C SER A 122 -21.59 -3.54 -18.73
N HIS A 123 -20.80 -3.50 -19.82
CA HIS A 123 -21.10 -4.22 -21.06
C HIS A 123 -21.07 -5.74 -20.89
N TYR A 124 -20.27 -6.27 -19.96
CA TYR A 124 -20.23 -7.70 -19.66
C TYR A 124 -21.34 -8.11 -18.70
N ASN A 125 -21.49 -7.38 -17.59
CA ASN A 125 -22.55 -7.58 -16.60
C ASN A 125 -22.66 -6.35 -15.69
N ARG A 126 -23.80 -6.18 -15.01
CA ARG A 126 -24.00 -5.09 -14.05
C ARG A 126 -22.99 -5.19 -12.89
N PRO A 127 -22.19 -4.16 -12.61
CA PRO A 127 -21.35 -4.12 -11.42
C PRO A 127 -22.18 -4.10 -10.13
N LEU A 128 -21.77 -4.91 -9.16
CA LEU A 128 -22.45 -5.06 -7.87
C LEU A 128 -21.52 -4.64 -6.73
N GLU A 129 -21.97 -3.68 -5.93
CA GLU A 129 -21.30 -3.33 -4.69
C GLU A 129 -21.51 -4.44 -3.66
N ILE A 130 -20.43 -4.89 -3.04
CA ILE A 130 -20.46 -5.88 -1.96
C ILE A 130 -19.82 -5.30 -0.70
N LYS A 131 -20.04 -5.93 0.45
CA LYS A 131 -19.43 -5.50 1.71
C LYS A 131 -17.94 -5.83 1.74
N PHE A 132 -17.22 -5.15 2.63
CA PHE A 132 -15.79 -5.35 2.82
C PHE A 132 -15.45 -6.81 3.13
N ASP A 133 -16.19 -7.46 4.02
CA ASP A 133 -15.95 -8.86 4.40
C ASP A 133 -16.28 -9.84 3.27
N GLU A 134 -17.26 -9.52 2.42
CA GLU A 134 -17.59 -10.29 1.22
C GLU A 134 -16.48 -10.15 0.18
N MET A 135 -15.94 -8.94 -0.01
CA MET A 135 -14.81 -8.72 -0.91
C MET A 135 -13.57 -9.46 -0.43
N LEU A 136 -13.24 -9.42 0.87
CA LEU A 136 -12.10 -10.18 1.40
C LEU A 136 -12.24 -11.69 1.18
N LYS A 137 -13.44 -12.24 1.39
CA LYS A 137 -13.73 -13.67 1.09
C LYS A 137 -13.56 -13.96 -0.40
N LEU A 138 -14.06 -13.08 -1.26
CA LEU A 138 -13.94 -13.24 -2.71
C LEU A 138 -12.47 -13.19 -3.15
N MET A 139 -11.68 -12.25 -2.63
CA MET A 139 -10.25 -12.15 -2.93
C MET A 139 -9.49 -13.42 -2.50
N ASP A 140 -9.82 -13.99 -1.33
CA ASP A 140 -9.25 -15.27 -0.90
C ASP A 140 -9.62 -16.41 -1.86
N GLN A 141 -10.86 -16.48 -2.32
CA GLN A 141 -11.29 -17.45 -3.34
C GLN A 141 -10.55 -17.23 -4.68
N CYS A 142 -10.35 -15.98 -5.08
CA CYS A 142 -9.58 -15.62 -6.28
C CYS A 142 -8.14 -16.11 -6.20
N GLU A 143 -7.50 -15.94 -5.04
CA GLU A 143 -6.15 -16.45 -4.81
C GLU A 143 -6.10 -17.98 -4.92
N HIS A 144 -7.06 -18.70 -4.33
CA HIS A 144 -7.15 -20.17 -4.46
C HIS A 144 -7.26 -20.62 -5.92
N VAL A 145 -8.14 -19.98 -6.70
CA VAL A 145 -8.31 -20.27 -8.13
C VAL A 145 -7.06 -19.95 -8.93
N ASP A 146 -6.35 -18.87 -8.62
CA ASP A 146 -5.07 -18.53 -9.27
C ASP A 146 -3.99 -19.58 -8.97
N LYS A 147 -3.93 -20.14 -7.74
CA LYS A 147 -3.00 -21.24 -7.43
C LYS A 147 -3.30 -22.48 -8.26
N LEU A 148 -4.58 -22.88 -8.34
CA LEU A 148 -5.02 -24.06 -9.08
C LEU A 148 -4.79 -23.89 -10.59
N SER A 149 -5.08 -22.71 -11.12
CA SER A 149 -4.88 -22.36 -12.53
C SER A 149 -3.39 -22.40 -12.90
N TYR A 150 -2.53 -21.86 -12.05
CA TYR A 150 -1.09 -21.93 -12.23
C TYR A 150 -0.57 -23.38 -12.21
N ALA A 151 -0.95 -24.16 -11.19
CA ALA A 151 -0.54 -25.56 -11.07
C ALA A 151 -0.97 -26.40 -12.28
N SER A 152 -2.17 -26.17 -12.80
CA SER A 152 -2.69 -26.85 -13.98
C SER A 152 -1.89 -26.53 -15.24
N ARG A 153 -1.55 -25.24 -15.46
CA ARG A 153 -0.72 -24.80 -16.60
C ARG A 153 0.68 -25.41 -16.55
N HIS A 154 1.30 -25.47 -15.37
CA HIS A 154 2.63 -26.07 -15.21
C HIS A 154 2.62 -27.60 -15.34
N LYS A 155 1.57 -28.27 -14.88
CA LYS A 155 1.41 -29.72 -15.06
C LYS A 155 1.22 -30.10 -16.54
N SER A 156 0.49 -29.29 -17.31
CA SER A 156 0.39 -29.48 -18.77
C SER A 156 1.75 -29.33 -19.44
N LYS A 157 2.50 -28.28 -19.08
CA LYS A 157 3.80 -27.98 -19.69
C LYS A 157 4.85 -29.08 -19.45
N LEU A 158 4.82 -29.74 -18.29
CA LEU A 158 5.66 -30.90 -17.99
C LEU A 158 5.26 -32.13 -18.81
N LYS A 159 3.95 -32.37 -18.99
CA LYS A 159 3.44 -33.49 -19.80
C LYS A 159 3.67 -33.33 -21.30
N ASP A 160 3.61 -32.10 -21.80
CA ASP A 160 3.88 -31.80 -23.22
C ASP A 160 5.40 -31.84 -23.54
N GLY A 161 6.26 -31.66 -22.52
CA GLY A 161 7.71 -31.82 -22.63
C GLY A 161 8.20 -33.27 -22.75
N GLU A 162 7.45 -34.25 -22.24
CA GLU A 162 7.79 -35.69 -22.34
C GLU A 162 7.52 -36.31 -23.71
N ARG A 163 6.86 -35.59 -24.64
CA ARG A 163 6.59 -36.08 -26.00
C ARG A 163 7.56 -35.55 -27.05
N SER A 164 8.53 -34.73 -26.66
CA SER A 164 9.56 -34.19 -27.54
C SER A 164 10.90 -34.14 -26.84
N SER A 165 11.54 -35.30 -26.64
CA SER A 165 12.97 -35.38 -26.35
C SER A 165 13.52 -36.73 -26.80
N GLY A 166 13.92 -36.77 -28.06
CA GLY A 166 15.08 -37.54 -28.49
C GLY A 166 16.22 -36.54 -28.72
N GLY A 167 17.38 -36.77 -28.11
CA GLY A 167 18.65 -36.11 -28.45
C GLY A 167 19.27 -35.20 -27.38
N ASP A 168 20.32 -35.73 -26.78
CA ASP A 168 21.57 -35.09 -26.32
C ASP A 168 21.67 -34.36 -24.96
N ASP A 169 22.12 -35.15 -23.98
CA ASP A 169 23.37 -35.02 -23.19
C ASP A 169 23.97 -33.63 -22.93
N SER A 170 24.07 -33.25 -21.65
CA SER A 170 25.37 -33.01 -20.98
C SER A 170 25.21 -32.70 -19.49
N THR A 171 25.69 -33.65 -18.69
CA THR A 171 26.64 -33.50 -17.58
C THR A 171 26.31 -32.56 -16.40
N ALA A 172 26.11 -33.19 -15.25
CA ALA A 172 26.14 -32.61 -13.92
C ALA A 172 27.55 -32.21 -13.44
N THR A 173 27.66 -31.11 -12.69
CA THR A 173 28.53 -30.82 -11.52
C THR A 173 28.36 -29.33 -11.22
N GLY A 174 28.26 -28.76 -10.03
CA GLY A 174 28.52 -29.14 -8.64
C GLY A 174 28.83 -27.82 -7.89
N GLY A 175 28.62 -27.77 -6.57
CA GLY A 175 29.32 -26.80 -5.70
C GLY A 175 28.50 -25.60 -5.20
N ALA A 176 28.22 -25.64 -3.90
CA ALA A 176 27.80 -24.52 -3.07
C ALA A 176 28.77 -23.33 -3.17
N ASN A 177 28.24 -22.11 -3.14
CA ASN A 177 29.01 -20.88 -2.93
C ASN A 177 28.18 -19.87 -2.12
N ASP A 178 27.98 -20.16 -0.83
CA ASP A 178 27.35 -19.28 0.16
C ASP A 178 28.12 -17.95 0.41
N GLY A 179 29.30 -17.76 -0.20
CA GLY A 179 30.14 -16.57 -0.02
C GLY A 179 29.95 -15.45 -1.06
N VAL A 180 29.26 -15.70 -2.18
CA VAL A 180 29.14 -14.71 -3.27
C VAL A 180 27.88 -13.84 -3.12
N ALA A 181 26.81 -14.40 -2.55
CA ALA A 181 25.56 -13.68 -2.29
C ALA A 181 25.72 -12.54 -1.27
N LEU A 182 26.57 -12.71 -0.26
CA LEU A 182 26.79 -11.72 0.79
C LEU A 182 27.65 -10.52 0.33
N LYS A 183 28.57 -10.72 -0.62
CA LYS A 183 29.40 -9.65 -1.21
C LYS A 183 28.66 -8.82 -2.27
N LEU A 184 27.64 -9.39 -2.90
CA LEU A 184 26.76 -8.63 -3.81
C LEU A 184 25.80 -7.72 -3.02
N ALA A 185 25.46 -8.11 -1.78
CA ALA A 185 24.63 -7.34 -0.86
C ALA A 185 25.32 -6.13 -0.21
N THR A 186 26.62 -5.89 -0.40
CA THR A 186 27.29 -4.70 0.17
C THR A 186 27.48 -3.56 -0.83
N ASN A 187 27.34 -3.81 -2.14
CA ASN A 187 27.57 -2.81 -3.19
C ASN A 187 26.29 -2.32 -3.91
N ILE A 188 25.13 -2.92 -3.60
CA ILE A 188 23.83 -2.57 -4.23
C ILE A 188 22.93 -1.75 -3.28
N PHE A 189 23.19 -1.77 -1.97
CA PHE A 189 22.30 -1.16 -0.98
C PHE A 189 22.78 0.23 -0.55
N PRO A 190 22.06 1.31 -0.92
CA PRO A 190 22.30 2.64 -0.36
C PRO A 190 22.13 2.64 1.17
N ARG A 191 22.95 3.44 1.86
CA ARG A 191 23.11 3.50 3.33
C ARG A 191 21.89 4.03 4.11
N SER A 192 20.69 3.98 3.55
CA SER A 192 19.46 4.50 4.17
C SER A 192 18.34 3.43 4.14
N PRO A 193 17.70 3.14 5.28
CA PRO A 193 16.60 2.18 5.36
C PRO A 193 15.37 2.63 4.56
N PHE A 194 15.26 3.93 4.25
CA PHE A 194 14.18 4.48 3.42
C PHE A 194 14.40 4.28 1.92
N SER A 195 15.65 4.07 1.48
CA SER A 195 15.93 3.77 0.08
C SER A 195 15.59 2.32 -0.28
N LEU A 196 15.68 1.41 0.70
CA LEU A 196 15.15 0.04 0.63
C LEU A 196 13.62 0.01 0.50
N LEU A 197 12.94 0.97 1.13
CA LEU A 197 11.49 1.10 1.05
C LEU A 197 11.05 1.58 -0.35
N SER A 198 11.90 2.28 -1.10
CA SER A 198 11.53 2.87 -2.41
C SER A 198 11.56 1.90 -3.60
N GLY A 199 11.97 0.65 -3.40
CA GLY A 199 12.16 -0.36 -4.45
C GLY A 199 11.23 -1.58 -4.35
N ILE A 200 11.36 -2.49 -5.31
CA ILE A 200 10.68 -3.80 -5.36
C ILE A 200 11.66 -4.88 -4.89
N ILE A 201 11.21 -5.81 -4.04
CA ILE A 201 12.03 -6.94 -3.59
C ILE A 201 12.45 -7.78 -4.81
N PRO A 202 13.75 -8.11 -4.96
CA PRO A 202 14.22 -8.93 -6.08
C PRO A 202 13.43 -10.23 -6.23
N GLY A 203 13.09 -10.59 -7.46
CA GLY A 203 12.28 -11.77 -7.76
C GLY A 203 10.77 -11.58 -7.57
N THR A 204 10.30 -10.36 -7.24
CA THR A 204 8.88 -10.03 -7.08
C THR A 204 8.46 -8.92 -8.03
N LYS A 205 7.14 -8.70 -8.14
CA LYS A 205 6.58 -7.56 -8.87
C LYS A 205 5.67 -6.69 -7.99
N TRP A 206 5.15 -7.23 -6.89
CA TRP A 206 4.19 -6.59 -6.00
C TRP A 206 4.77 -6.23 -4.62
N CYS A 207 5.93 -6.77 -4.24
CA CYS A 207 6.49 -6.51 -2.91
C CYS A 207 7.36 -5.23 -2.90
N GLY A 208 6.76 -4.08 -2.60
CA GLY A 208 7.51 -2.82 -2.44
C GLY A 208 6.63 -1.59 -2.28
N THR A 209 7.16 -0.39 -2.57
CA THR A 209 6.33 0.83 -2.66
C THR A 209 5.59 0.84 -4.01
N GLY A 210 4.38 0.28 -4.00
CA GLY A 210 3.60 -0.02 -5.20
C GLY A 210 4.16 -1.24 -5.95
N ASP A 211 3.70 -1.46 -7.18
CA ASP A 211 4.03 -2.66 -7.94
C ASP A 211 4.50 -2.36 -9.37
N ILE A 212 5.40 -3.18 -9.91
CA ILE A 212 5.84 -3.15 -11.32
C ILE A 212 5.11 -4.18 -12.19
N ALA A 213 4.00 -4.74 -11.69
CA ALA A 213 3.24 -5.75 -12.41
C ALA A 213 2.41 -5.10 -13.53
N GLU A 214 2.37 -5.73 -14.69
CA GLU A 214 1.55 -5.25 -15.81
C GLU A 214 0.09 -5.69 -15.69
N THR A 215 -0.15 -6.86 -15.08
CA THR A 215 -1.49 -7.46 -14.93
C THR A 215 -1.62 -8.12 -13.56
N TYR A 216 -2.85 -8.45 -13.16
CA TYR A 216 -3.11 -9.18 -11.91
C TYR A 216 -2.31 -10.50 -11.79
N SER A 217 -2.17 -11.23 -12.90
CA SER A 217 -1.46 -12.52 -12.93
C SER A 217 0.06 -12.38 -13.14
N ASP A 218 0.56 -11.15 -13.27
CA ASP A 218 1.97 -10.89 -13.51
C ASP A 218 2.76 -10.97 -12.20
N LEU A 219 3.40 -12.12 -11.98
CA LEU A 219 4.14 -12.45 -10.77
C LEU A 219 5.62 -12.71 -11.11
N GLY A 220 6.51 -12.40 -10.17
CA GLY A 220 7.93 -12.69 -10.26
C GLY A 220 8.27 -14.16 -9.95
N SER A 221 9.57 -14.46 -9.89
CA SER A 221 10.09 -15.80 -9.57
C SER A 221 9.79 -16.24 -8.14
N GLU A 222 9.74 -15.31 -7.19
CA GLU A 222 9.36 -15.55 -5.78
C GLU A 222 7.83 -15.56 -5.61
N MET A 223 7.15 -16.36 -6.44
CA MET A 223 5.70 -16.29 -6.65
C MET A 223 4.87 -16.41 -5.38
N ALA A 224 5.27 -17.27 -4.43
CA ALA A 224 4.53 -17.48 -3.19
C ALA A 224 4.49 -16.21 -2.32
N MET A 225 5.64 -15.54 -2.17
CA MET A 225 5.72 -14.26 -1.46
C MET A 225 5.06 -13.13 -2.26
N ASP A 226 5.28 -13.11 -3.57
CA ASP A 226 4.74 -12.06 -4.45
C ASP A 226 3.20 -12.03 -4.43
N ARG A 227 2.56 -13.21 -4.30
CA ARG A 227 1.12 -13.33 -4.06
C ARG A 227 0.65 -12.72 -2.75
N CYS A 228 1.44 -12.86 -1.67
CA CYS A 228 1.13 -12.21 -0.39
C CYS A 228 1.10 -10.69 -0.56
N CYS A 229 2.08 -10.13 -1.27
CA CYS A 229 2.16 -8.69 -1.53
C CYS A 229 1.05 -8.22 -2.47
N ARG A 230 0.78 -8.94 -3.57
CA ARG A 230 -0.34 -8.65 -4.48
C ARG A 230 -1.68 -8.56 -3.72
N GLN A 231 -1.95 -9.52 -2.84
CA GLN A 231 -3.17 -9.55 -2.05
C GLN A 231 -3.26 -8.34 -1.10
N HIS A 232 -2.14 -7.92 -0.52
CA HIS A 232 -2.07 -6.76 0.37
C HIS A 232 -2.18 -5.44 -0.39
N ASP A 233 -1.49 -5.31 -1.52
CA ASP A 233 -1.57 -4.16 -2.41
C ASP A 233 -3.01 -3.96 -2.89
N LEU A 234 -3.74 -5.02 -3.22
CA LEU A 234 -5.13 -4.93 -3.68
C LEU A 234 -6.16 -4.79 -2.54
N CYS A 235 -5.73 -4.45 -1.32
CA CYS A 235 -6.63 -4.24 -0.19
C CYS A 235 -7.70 -3.20 -0.54
N PRO A 236 -9.01 -3.52 -0.40
CA PRO A 236 -10.10 -2.62 -0.77
C PRO A 236 -10.13 -1.30 0.00
N ILE A 237 -9.54 -1.29 1.20
CA ILE A 237 -9.58 -0.15 2.11
C ILE A 237 -8.14 0.21 2.47
N LYS A 238 -7.70 1.37 1.98
CA LYS A 238 -6.35 1.91 2.22
C LYS A 238 -6.32 3.42 2.00
N ILE A 239 -5.35 4.08 2.62
CA ILE A 239 -5.01 5.49 2.38
C ILE A 239 -3.58 5.54 1.85
N ARG A 240 -3.41 6.02 0.60
CA ARG A 240 -2.09 6.15 -0.03
C ARG A 240 -1.27 7.24 0.66
N ALA A 241 0.03 7.26 0.38
CA ALA A 241 0.95 8.28 0.91
C ALA A 241 0.45 9.70 0.57
N TYR A 242 0.45 10.58 1.56
CA TYR A 242 0.03 11.99 1.46
C TYR A 242 -1.40 12.21 0.94
N GLN A 243 -2.28 11.23 1.14
CA GLN A 243 -3.70 11.35 0.79
C GLN A 243 -4.55 11.50 2.05
N ASN A 244 -5.68 12.19 1.88
CA ASN A 244 -6.75 12.26 2.88
C ASN A 244 -7.91 11.37 2.42
N LYS A 245 -8.35 10.45 3.27
CA LYS A 245 -9.51 9.60 3.01
C LYS A 245 -10.12 9.11 4.32
N TYR A 246 -11.43 8.89 4.35
CA TYR A 246 -12.16 8.49 5.55
C TYR A 246 -11.92 9.42 6.74
N GLU A 247 -11.79 10.73 6.47
CA GLU A 247 -11.49 11.76 7.47
C GLU A 247 -10.13 11.58 8.19
N LEU A 248 -9.23 10.78 7.60
CA LEU A 248 -7.87 10.56 8.07
C LEU A 248 -6.85 11.04 7.03
N MET A 249 -5.89 11.83 7.48
CA MET A 249 -4.73 12.20 6.69
C MET A 249 -3.60 11.17 6.87
N ASN A 250 -3.06 10.66 5.77
CA ASN A 250 -1.85 9.86 5.80
C ASN A 250 -0.62 10.72 5.46
N ASP A 251 -0.01 11.34 6.47
CA ASP A 251 1.21 12.16 6.30
C ASP A 251 2.51 11.34 6.09
N SER A 252 2.40 10.01 5.93
CA SER A 252 3.53 9.11 5.74
C SER A 252 3.84 8.89 4.26
N LEU A 253 5.11 8.55 3.97
CA LEU A 253 5.61 8.22 2.62
C LEU A 253 5.13 6.87 2.07
N TYR A 254 4.31 6.15 2.83
CA TYR A 254 3.84 4.80 2.52
C TYR A 254 2.32 4.70 2.66
N THR A 255 1.73 3.73 1.96
CA THR A 255 0.30 3.42 2.04
C THR A 255 -0.03 2.72 3.36
N LYS A 256 -1.16 3.09 3.97
CA LYS A 256 -1.71 2.43 5.16
C LYS A 256 -2.97 1.67 4.76
N SER A 257 -2.92 0.34 4.85
CA SER A 257 -4.03 -0.55 4.49
C SER A 257 -4.89 -0.91 5.70
N HIS A 258 -6.02 -1.57 5.47
CA HIS A 258 -6.86 -2.07 6.55
C HIS A 258 -6.15 -3.14 7.37
N CYS A 259 -6.34 -3.13 8.69
CA CYS A 259 -5.66 -4.03 9.62
C CYS A 259 -5.82 -5.52 9.31
N ILE A 260 -6.99 -5.94 8.81
CA ILE A 260 -7.22 -7.32 8.34
C ILE A 260 -6.30 -7.67 7.15
N CYS A 261 -6.07 -6.76 6.21
CA CYS A 261 -5.16 -6.98 5.10
C CYS A 261 -3.71 -7.15 5.59
N ASP A 262 -3.30 -6.36 6.58
CA ASP A 262 -1.98 -6.49 7.22
C ASP A 262 -1.83 -7.81 7.98
N ASP A 263 -2.88 -8.25 8.69
CA ASP A 263 -2.90 -9.55 9.39
C ASP A 263 -2.80 -10.73 8.42
N MET A 264 -3.47 -10.63 7.25
CA MET A 264 -3.36 -11.60 6.16
C MET A 264 -1.94 -11.60 5.56
N LEU A 265 -1.34 -10.42 5.33
CA LEU A 265 0.03 -10.30 4.84
C LEU A 265 1.02 -10.97 5.82
N PHE A 266 0.92 -10.66 7.11
CA PHE A 266 1.76 -11.25 8.16
C PHE A 266 1.71 -12.77 8.10
N SER A 267 0.49 -13.33 8.08
CA SER A 267 0.27 -14.78 8.10
C SER A 267 0.77 -15.45 6.81
N CYS A 268 0.54 -14.81 5.66
CA CYS A 268 0.97 -15.31 4.36
C CYS A 268 2.51 -15.34 4.23
N LEU A 269 3.20 -14.27 4.66
CA LEU A 269 4.66 -14.21 4.64
C LEU A 269 5.29 -15.24 5.59
N LYS A 270 4.68 -15.45 6.77
CA LYS A 270 5.09 -16.50 7.72
C LYS A 270 4.94 -17.91 7.15
N MET A 271 3.83 -18.17 6.47
CA MET A 271 3.56 -19.47 5.85
C MET A 271 4.47 -19.73 4.63
N THR A 272 4.84 -18.68 3.90
CA THR A 272 5.75 -18.80 2.74
C THR A 272 7.14 -19.27 3.15
N ASN A 273 7.64 -18.79 4.29
CA ASN A 273 8.87 -19.25 4.95
C ASN A 273 10.12 -19.31 4.03
N THR A 274 10.34 -18.28 3.21
CA THR A 274 11.58 -18.10 2.43
C THR A 274 12.43 -16.97 3.01
N SER A 275 13.72 -16.92 2.70
CA SER A 275 14.59 -15.81 3.13
C SER A 275 14.04 -14.45 2.68
N ALA A 276 13.49 -14.38 1.46
CA ALA A 276 12.84 -13.20 0.94
C ALA A 276 11.57 -12.83 1.72
N SER A 277 10.71 -13.80 2.07
CA SER A 277 9.50 -13.52 2.85
C SER A 277 9.82 -13.10 4.28
N GLN A 278 10.88 -13.64 4.87
CA GLN A 278 11.38 -13.24 6.18
C GLN A 278 11.93 -11.81 6.18
N LEU A 279 12.66 -11.44 5.13
CA LEU A 279 13.15 -10.09 4.92
C LEU A 279 11.99 -9.09 4.76
N MET A 280 11.01 -9.40 3.89
CA MET A 280 9.86 -8.54 3.66
C MET A 280 9.06 -8.31 4.93
N GLY A 281 8.76 -9.37 5.69
CA GLY A 281 8.04 -9.24 6.96
C GLY A 281 8.82 -8.46 8.02
N SER A 282 10.14 -8.66 8.11
CA SER A 282 11.00 -7.88 9.02
C SER A 282 11.01 -6.40 8.65
N ILE A 283 11.07 -6.06 7.36
CA ILE A 283 11.00 -4.67 6.90
C ILE A 283 9.64 -4.07 7.25
N TYR A 284 8.54 -4.73 6.91
CA TYR A 284 7.19 -4.18 7.07
C TYR A 284 6.77 -4.05 8.54
N PHE A 285 6.92 -5.12 9.32
CA PHE A 285 6.36 -5.24 10.67
C PHE A 285 7.33 -4.88 11.79
N ASN A 286 8.65 -5.06 11.59
CA ASN A 286 9.63 -4.81 12.66
C ASN A 286 10.40 -3.48 12.45
N LEU A 287 10.76 -3.13 11.21
CA LEU A 287 11.55 -1.92 10.93
C LEU A 287 10.69 -0.69 10.64
N VAL A 288 9.76 -0.79 9.69
CA VAL A 288 8.94 0.36 9.26
C VAL A 288 7.74 0.54 10.20
N GLN A 289 7.20 -0.57 10.73
CA GLN A 289 6.06 -0.59 11.65
C GLN A 289 4.88 0.22 11.11
N VAL A 290 4.42 -0.13 9.90
CA VAL A 290 3.32 0.58 9.21
C VAL A 290 2.03 0.49 10.04
N PRO A 291 1.44 1.61 10.48
CA PRO A 291 0.13 1.61 11.13
C PRO A 291 -0.98 1.25 10.12
N CYS A 292 -2.02 0.58 10.59
CA CYS A 292 -3.14 0.13 9.77
C CYS A 292 -4.46 0.83 10.12
N LEU A 293 -5.45 0.75 9.24
CA LEU A 293 -6.80 1.27 9.46
C LEU A 293 -7.62 0.23 10.22
N ASP A 294 -8.03 0.57 11.44
CA ASP A 294 -8.92 -0.24 12.28
C ASP A 294 -10.30 0.42 12.35
N GLY A 295 -11.36 -0.34 12.03
CA GLY A 295 -12.72 0.19 12.00
C GLY A 295 -13.60 -0.45 10.93
N ARG A 296 -14.80 0.10 10.73
CA ARG A 296 -15.77 -0.33 9.71
C ARG A 296 -16.63 0.86 9.27
N SER A 297 -17.30 0.73 8.12
CA SER A 297 -18.31 1.69 7.66
C SER A 297 -17.80 3.14 7.62
N ASN A 298 -16.60 3.35 7.07
CA ASN A 298 -15.92 4.65 6.97
C ASN A 298 -15.56 5.32 8.31
N GLN A 299 -15.70 4.62 9.44
CA GLN A 299 -15.20 5.06 10.74
C GLN A 299 -13.91 4.31 11.03
N TYR A 300 -12.78 4.88 10.61
CA TYR A 300 -11.46 4.29 10.82
C TYR A 300 -10.63 5.13 11.78
N LYS A 301 -9.70 4.46 12.46
CA LYS A 301 -8.59 5.08 13.19
C LYS A 301 -7.30 4.36 12.83
N PHE A 302 -6.17 5.04 12.99
CA PHE A 302 -4.88 4.36 12.89
C PHE A 302 -4.64 3.50 14.14
N ARG A 303 -4.32 2.22 13.91
CA ARG A 303 -3.82 1.29 14.91
C ARG A 303 -2.34 1.04 14.63
N ALA A 304 -1.54 0.93 15.69
CA ALA A 304 -0.13 0.57 15.58
C ALA A 304 0.05 -0.74 14.82
N ALA A 305 1.21 -0.88 14.17
CA ALA A 305 1.56 -2.08 13.43
C ALA A 305 1.52 -3.32 14.32
N LYS A 306 1.30 -4.48 13.69
CA LYS A 306 1.48 -5.76 14.35
C LYS A 306 2.97 -5.97 14.66
N GLU A 307 3.27 -6.30 15.90
CA GLU A 307 4.63 -6.53 16.36
C GLU A 307 5.02 -8.02 16.23
N GLY A 308 6.33 -8.27 16.14
CA GLY A 308 6.89 -9.62 16.28
C GLY A 308 6.73 -10.48 15.03
N PHE A 309 7.15 -9.94 13.87
CA PHE A 309 7.45 -10.79 12.72
C PHE A 309 8.78 -11.52 12.93
#